data_AF-G4VJA2-F1
#
_entry.id   AF-G4VJA2-F1
#
_cell.length_a   1.000
_cell.length_b   1.000
_cell.length_c   1.000
_cell.angle_alpha   90.00
_cell.angle_beta   90.00
_cell.angle_gamma   90.00
#
_symmetry.space_group_name_H-M   'P 1'
#
loop_
_entity.id
_entity.type
_entity.pdbx_description
1 polymer ?
#
loop_
_entity_poly.entity_id
_entity_poly.type
_entity_poly.pdbx_seq_one_letter_code
_entity_poly.pdbx_strand_id
1 'polypeptide(L)'
;MLSSPLGFNVQRNVKIKSVYQVIGILVGVCFNIFYITVRDVETAVCCSFSILFGSVGLYVDIQLLRGHWRVWPYILRRYMLLGIVGSVLSSVVLVGNLYNEIKYRQMSSFRSDLWSLSSLHWSAILAWTSRKYHILLTDVYTLSKGHS
;
A
#
# COMPACT_ATOMS: atom_id res chain seq x y z
N MET A 1 17.38 12.41 15.10
CA MET A 1 17.15 10.96 14.88
C MET A 1 17.36 10.52 13.43
N LEU A 2 17.00 11.28 12.40
CA LEU A 2 17.38 10.93 11.02
C LEU A 2 18.89 10.97 10.76
N SER A 3 19.65 11.70 11.58
CA SER A 3 21.11 11.80 11.54
C SER A 3 21.84 10.66 12.25
N SER A 4 21.15 9.76 12.96
CA SER A 4 21.80 8.56 13.52
C SER A 4 21.97 7.51 12.42
N PRO A 5 22.97 6.61 12.51
CA PRO A 5 23.18 5.55 11.50
C PRO A 5 21.94 4.67 11.31
N LEU A 6 21.15 4.49 12.37
CA LEU A 6 19.87 3.79 12.34
C LEU A 6 18.83 4.57 11.51
N GLY A 7 18.77 5.90 11.66
CA GLY A 7 17.95 6.79 10.85
C GLY A 7 18.34 6.78 9.36
N PHE A 8 19.65 6.74 9.06
CA PHE A 8 20.14 6.69 7.68
C PHE A 8 19.71 5.41 6.95
N ASN A 9 19.84 4.25 7.61
CA ASN A 9 19.39 2.97 7.04
C ASN A 9 17.87 2.95 6.83
N VAL A 10 17.08 3.49 7.76
CA VAL A 10 15.63 3.61 7.61
C VAL A 10 15.28 4.52 6.42
N GLN A 11 15.92 5.68 6.29
CA GLN A 11 15.69 6.57 5.14
C GLN A 11 16.04 5.93 3.81
N ARG A 12 17.18 5.23 3.73
CA ARG A 12 17.58 4.53 2.51
C ARG A 12 16.55 3.48 2.11
N ASN A 13 16.08 2.68 3.07
CA ASN A 13 15.06 1.66 2.82
C ASN A 13 13.73 2.28 2.38
N VAL A 14 13.32 3.40 3.01
CA VAL A 14 12.11 4.12 2.63
C VAL A 14 12.24 4.66 1.19
N LYS A 15 13.37 5.27 0.83
CA LYS A 15 13.62 5.77 -0.53
C LYS A 15 13.52 4.66 -1.58
N ILE A 16 14.16 3.50 -1.34
CA ILE A 16 14.10 2.36 -2.26
C ILE A 16 12.66 1.86 -2.40
N LYS A 17 11.93 1.73 -1.29
CA LYS A 17 10.52 1.32 -1.29
C LYS A 17 9.63 2.32 -2.04
N SER A 18 9.89 3.62 -1.88
CA SER A 18 9.15 4.67 -2.59
C SER A 18 9.38 4.60 -4.10
N VAL A 19 10.60 4.31 -4.56
CA VAL A 19 10.87 4.09 -6.00
C VAL A 19 10.07 2.89 -6.52
N TYR A 20 10.06 1.79 -5.76
CA TYR A 20 9.26 0.61 -6.11
C TYR A 20 7.76 0.93 -6.21
N GLN A 21 7.21 1.70 -5.26
CA GLN A 21 5.82 2.17 -5.31
C GLN A 21 5.54 3.07 -6.51
N VAL A 22 6.42 4.01 -6.83
CA VAL A 22 6.25 4.90 -7.99
C VAL A 22 6.21 4.10 -9.28
N ILE A 23 7.10 3.12 -9.46
CA ILE A 23 7.09 2.22 -10.62
C ILE A 23 5.76 1.45 -10.69
N GLY A 24 5.33 0.87 -9.56
CA GLY A 24 4.05 0.16 -9.48
C GLY A 24 2.84 1.02 -9.84
N ILE A 25 2.80 2.26 -9.35
CA ILE A 25 1.75 3.24 -9.67
C ILE A 25 1.76 3.60 -11.15
N LEU A 26 2.94 3.87 -11.73
CA LEU A 26 3.06 4.21 -13.16
C LEU A 26 2.55 3.07 -14.05
N VAL A 27 2.99 1.84 -13.76
CA VAL A 27 2.51 0.64 -14.47
C VAL A 27 1.00 0.52 -14.30
N GLY A 28 0.48 0.64 -13.06
CA GLY A 28 -0.95 0.64 -12.78
C GLY A 28 -1.73 1.66 -13.61
N VAL A 29 -1.30 2.92 -13.63
CA VAL A 29 -1.96 3.99 -14.38
C VAL A 29 -2.01 3.68 -15.87
N CYS A 30 -0.90 3.24 -16.47
CA CYS A 30 -0.86 2.86 -17.89
C CYS A 30 -1.87 1.75 -18.23
N PHE A 31 -1.90 0.69 -17.40
CA PHE A 31 -2.82 -0.42 -17.60
C PHE A 31 -4.28 -0.03 -17.32
N ASN A 32 -4.54 0.83 -16.35
CA ASN A 32 -5.88 1.30 -16.04
C ASN A 32 -6.47 2.07 -17.24
N ILE A 33 -5.70 2.98 -17.84
CA ILE A 33 -6.11 3.68 -19.07
C ILE A 33 -6.42 2.68 -20.19
N PHE A 34 -5.58 1.65 -20.35
CA PHE A 34 -5.82 0.59 -21.33
C PHE A 34 -7.13 -0.18 -21.07
N TYR A 35 -7.39 -0.63 -19.84
CA TYR A 35 -8.60 -1.38 -19.51
C TYR A 35 -9.89 -0.55 -19.61
N ILE A 36 -9.83 0.73 -19.25
CA ILE A 36 -10.94 1.67 -19.48
C ILE A 36 -11.24 1.79 -20.98
N THR A 37 -10.20 1.87 -21.82
CA THR A 37 -10.34 1.98 -23.27
C THR A 37 -10.96 0.71 -23.88
N VAL A 38 -10.59 -0.47 -23.37
CA VAL A 38 -11.14 -1.77 -23.78
C VAL A 38 -12.50 -2.06 -23.13
N ARG A 39 -13.00 -1.18 -22.25
CA ARG A 39 -14.24 -1.33 -21.47
C ARG A 39 -14.26 -2.56 -20.57
N ASP A 40 -13.08 -3.01 -20.11
CA ASP A 40 -12.93 -4.07 -19.11
C ASP A 40 -13.02 -3.45 -17.70
N VAL A 41 -14.27 -3.17 -17.28
CA VAL A 41 -14.55 -2.38 -16.06
C VAL A 41 -14.06 -3.10 -14.80
N GLU A 42 -14.24 -4.42 -14.72
CA GLU A 42 -13.84 -5.20 -13.55
C GLU A 42 -12.33 -5.12 -13.31
N THR A 43 -11.54 -5.31 -14.38
CA THR A 43 -10.09 -5.22 -14.31
C THR A 43 -9.62 -3.79 -14.04
N ALA A 44 -10.30 -2.78 -14.63
CA ALA A 44 -10.01 -1.38 -14.38
C ALA A 44 -10.25 -0.98 -12.91
N VAL A 45 -11.31 -1.51 -12.28
CA VAL A 45 -11.60 -1.27 -10.85
C VAL A 45 -10.51 -1.90 -9.97
N CYS A 46 -10.14 -3.15 -10.20
CA CYS A 46 -9.07 -3.81 -9.44
C CYS A 46 -7.73 -3.10 -9.58
N CYS A 47 -7.41 -2.66 -10.81
CA CYS A 47 -6.23 -1.86 -11.10
C CYS A 47 -6.26 -0.50 -10.37
N SER A 48 -7.42 0.16 -10.34
CA SER A 48 -7.63 1.43 -9.62
C SER A 48 -7.39 1.28 -8.12
N PHE A 49 -7.84 0.19 -7.50
CA PHE A 49 -7.56 -0.09 -6.09
C PHE A 49 -6.06 -0.30 -5.84
N SER A 50 -5.37 -1.02 -6.72
CA SER A 50 -3.91 -1.19 -6.64
C SER A 50 -3.18 0.16 -6.67
N ILE A 51 -3.55 1.06 -7.58
CA ILE A 51 -3.01 2.43 -7.67
C ILE A 51 -3.33 3.22 -6.41
N LEU A 52 -4.55 3.14 -5.89
CA LEU A 52 -4.97 3.86 -4.69
C LEU A 52 -4.15 3.41 -3.46
N PHE A 53 -3.98 2.11 -3.24
CA PHE A 53 -3.17 1.64 -2.10
C PHE A 53 -1.68 1.97 -2.28
N GLY A 54 -1.15 1.84 -3.51
CA GLY A 54 0.21 2.24 -3.83
C GLY A 54 0.47 3.72 -3.55
N SER A 55 -0.43 4.60 -4.00
CA SER A 55 -0.32 6.06 -3.83
C SER A 55 -0.47 6.50 -2.37
N VAL A 56 -1.40 5.91 -1.62
CA VAL A 56 -1.50 6.16 -0.17
C VAL A 56 -0.23 5.68 0.55
N GLY A 57 0.31 4.52 0.17
CA GLY A 57 1.59 4.04 0.69
C GLY A 57 2.75 5.00 0.43
N LEU A 58 2.82 5.54 -0.80
CA LEU A 58 3.83 6.51 -1.19
C LEU A 58 3.68 7.82 -0.42
N TYR A 59 2.44 8.27 -0.20
CA TYR A 59 2.16 9.45 0.59
C TYR A 59 2.68 9.31 2.03
N VAL A 60 2.45 8.15 2.67
CA VAL A 60 2.95 7.86 4.02
C VAL A 60 4.48 7.90 4.05
N ASP A 61 5.15 7.34 3.05
CA ASP A 61 6.61 7.33 2.96
C ASP A 61 7.21 8.72 2.76
N ILE A 62 6.63 9.53 1.86
CA ILE A 62 7.08 10.90 1.62
C ILE A 62 6.94 11.73 2.91
N GLN A 63 5.85 11.55 3.64
CA GLN A 63 5.61 12.30 4.88
C GLN A 63 6.57 11.88 6.00
N LEU A 64 6.94 10.60 6.06
CA LEU A 64 8.02 10.11 6.90
C LEU A 64 9.36 10.77 6.53
N LEU A 65 9.68 10.85 5.24
CA LEU A 65 10.92 11.47 4.77
C LEU A 65 10.98 12.99 5.04
N ARG A 66 9.84 13.69 4.98
CA ARG A 66 9.73 15.12 5.34
C ARG A 66 9.88 15.38 6.84
N GLY A 67 9.69 14.35 7.67
CA GLY A 67 9.83 14.45 9.10
C GLY A 67 8.68 15.13 9.83
N HIS A 68 7.45 14.99 9.31
CA HIS A 68 6.25 15.40 10.03
C HIS A 68 5.82 14.34 11.05
N TRP A 69 6.49 14.28 12.22
CA TRP A 69 6.31 13.18 13.18
C TRP A 69 5.18 13.39 14.20
N ARG A 70 4.97 14.63 14.68
CA ARG A 70 4.18 14.88 15.91
C ARG A 70 2.68 14.59 15.80
N VAL A 71 2.06 14.82 14.64
CA VAL A 71 0.59 14.70 14.46
C VAL A 71 0.20 13.33 13.87
N TRP A 72 1.18 12.54 13.45
CA TRP A 72 0.96 11.37 12.62
C TRP A 72 0.58 10.04 13.31
N PRO A 73 0.81 9.76 14.61
CA PRO A 73 0.52 8.42 15.13
C PRO A 73 -0.98 8.07 15.01
N TYR A 74 -1.88 9.02 15.27
CA TYR A 74 -3.32 8.79 15.11
C TYR A 74 -3.71 8.56 13.64
N ILE A 75 -3.12 9.30 12.70
CA ILE A 75 -3.37 9.18 11.27
C ILE A 75 -2.82 7.85 10.72
N LEU A 76 -1.63 7.42 11.16
CA LEU A 76 -1.02 6.15 10.80
C LEU A 76 -1.89 4.96 11.22
N ARG A 77 -2.57 5.05 12.37
CA ARG A 77 -3.53 4.02 12.78
C ARG A 77 -4.70 3.90 11.81
N ARG A 78 -5.18 5.03 11.25
CA ARG A 78 -6.21 5.02 10.20
C ARG A 78 -5.70 4.43 8.89
N TYR A 79 -4.49 4.76 8.46
CA TYR A 79 -3.88 4.15 7.27
C TYR A 79 -3.60 2.65 7.44
N MET A 80 -3.24 2.22 8.65
CA MET A 80 -3.12 0.81 8.98
C MET A 80 -4.47 0.09 8.82
N LEU A 81 -5.55 0.67 9.35
CA LEU A 81 -6.90 0.13 9.20
C LEU A 81 -7.32 0.09 7.72
N LEU A 82 -7.03 1.15 6.96
CA LEU A 82 -7.29 1.22 5.52
C LEU A 82 -6.58 0.10 4.76
N GLY A 83 -5.31 -0.16 5.08
CA GLY A 83 -4.54 -1.27 4.49
C GLY A 83 -5.13 -2.64 4.86
N ILE A 84 -5.55 -2.84 6.12
CA ILE A 84 -6.20 -4.09 6.56
C ILE A 84 -7.52 -4.31 5.82
N VAL A 85 -8.40 -3.31 5.79
CA VAL A 85 -9.67 -3.38 5.07
C VAL A 85 -9.45 -3.61 3.59
N GLY A 86 -8.48 -2.91 2.98
CA GLY A 86 -8.08 -3.11 1.59
C GLY A 86 -7.60 -4.53 1.29
N SER A 87 -6.82 -5.12 2.20
CA SER A 87 -6.38 -6.52 2.08
C SER A 87 -7.54 -7.49 2.16
N VAL A 88 -8.46 -7.30 3.11
CA VAL A 88 -9.66 -8.14 3.22
C VAL A 88 -10.51 -8.06 1.96
N LEU A 89 -10.77 -6.85 1.44
CA LEU A 89 -11.53 -6.65 0.21
C LEU A 89 -10.85 -7.30 -0.99
N SER A 90 -9.54 -7.09 -1.16
CA SER A 90 -8.78 -7.67 -2.29
C SER A 90 -8.76 -9.20 -2.23
N SER A 91 -8.65 -9.78 -1.03
CA SER A 91 -8.75 -11.23 -0.83
C SER A 91 -10.14 -11.79 -1.16
N VAL A 92 -11.21 -11.09 -0.77
CA VAL A 92 -12.58 -11.51 -1.10
C VAL A 92 -12.81 -11.50 -2.61
N VAL A 93 -12.35 -10.47 -3.32
CA VAL A 93 -12.44 -10.39 -4.78
C VAL A 93 -11.65 -11.53 -5.44
N LEU A 94 -10.40 -11.75 -4.99
CA LEU A 94 -9.56 -12.83 -5.52
C LEU A 94 -10.20 -14.21 -5.33
N VAL A 95 -10.71 -14.51 -4.13
CA VAL A 95 -11.38 -15.79 -3.86
C VAL A 95 -12.67 -15.92 -4.67
N GLY A 96 -13.43 -14.84 -4.83
CA GLY A 96 -14.64 -14.82 -5.65
C GLY A 96 -14.36 -15.10 -7.12
N ASN A 97 -13.32 -14.48 -7.69
CA ASN A 97 -12.90 -14.73 -9.06
C ASN A 97 -12.40 -16.17 -9.24
N LEU A 98 -11.50 -16.65 -8.37
CA LEU A 98 -11.00 -18.03 -8.43
C LEU A 98 -12.13 -19.05 -8.32
N TYR A 99 -13.12 -18.80 -7.45
CA TYR A 99 -14.30 -19.66 -7.35
C TYR A 99 -15.10 -19.67 -8.65
N ASN A 100 -15.31 -18.51 -9.27
CA ASN A 100 -15.99 -18.41 -10.57
C ASN A 100 -15.21 -19.11 -11.68
N GLU A 101 -13.89 -18.95 -11.75
CA GLU A 101 -13.04 -19.63 -12.74
C GLU A 101 -13.13 -21.15 -12.61
N ILE A 102 -13.05 -21.68 -11.39
CA ILE A 102 -13.18 -23.12 -11.11
C ILE A 102 -14.58 -23.62 -11.49
N LYS A 103 -15.63 -22.88 -11.13
CA LYS A 103 -17.03 -23.27 -11.38
C LYS A 103 -17.38 -23.29 -12.86
N TYR A 104 -16.93 -22.29 -13.62
CA TYR A 104 -17.27 -22.13 -15.03
C TYR A 104 -16.21 -22.67 -15.99
N ARG A 105 -15.07 -23.18 -15.48
CA ARG A 105 -13.90 -23.62 -16.28
C ARG A 105 -13.42 -22.55 -17.29
N GLN A 106 -13.56 -21.28 -16.93
CA GLN A 106 -13.14 -20.15 -17.75
C GLN A 106 -11.92 -19.50 -17.10
N MET A 107 -10.85 -19.29 -17.87
CA MET A 107 -9.65 -18.54 -17.45
C MET A 107 -9.74 -17.05 -17.83
N SER A 108 -10.94 -16.52 -18.06
CA SER A 108 -11.13 -15.15 -18.54
C SER A 108 -10.71 -14.10 -17.51
N SER A 109 -10.69 -14.45 -16.23
CA SER A 109 -10.51 -13.52 -15.11
C SER A 109 -9.07 -13.43 -14.60
N PHE A 110 -8.12 -14.15 -15.22
CA PHE A 110 -6.70 -14.11 -14.86
C PHE A 110 -6.12 -12.69 -14.72
N ARG A 111 -6.56 -11.75 -15.58
CA ARG A 111 -6.15 -10.34 -15.49
C ARG A 111 -6.66 -9.67 -14.22
N SER A 112 -7.93 -9.88 -13.87
CA SER A 112 -8.54 -9.38 -12.63
C SER A 112 -7.85 -9.96 -11.40
N ASP A 113 -7.45 -11.24 -11.46
CA ASP A 113 -6.75 -11.91 -10.37
C ASP A 113 -5.34 -11.36 -10.14
N LEU A 114 -4.58 -11.09 -11.22
CA LEU A 114 -3.28 -10.43 -11.11
C LEU A 114 -3.40 -9.05 -10.45
N TRP A 115 -4.40 -8.25 -10.82
CA TRP A 115 -4.61 -6.93 -10.22
C TRP A 115 -5.15 -7.00 -8.80
N SER A 116 -5.96 -8.02 -8.49
CA SER A 116 -6.42 -8.29 -7.12
C SER A 116 -5.26 -8.70 -6.21
N LEU A 117 -4.35 -9.55 -6.69
CA LEU A 117 -3.09 -9.88 -6.00
C LEU A 117 -2.20 -8.66 -5.83
N SER A 118 -2.11 -7.81 -6.84
CA SER A 118 -1.36 -6.54 -6.75
C SER A 118 -1.97 -5.61 -5.70
N SER A 119 -3.30 -5.46 -5.69
CA SER A 119 -4.03 -4.66 -4.70
C SER A 119 -3.79 -5.20 -3.28
N LEU A 120 -3.87 -6.52 -3.10
CA LEU A 120 -3.57 -7.20 -1.84
C LEU A 120 -2.11 -6.95 -1.41
N HIS A 121 -1.17 -6.98 -2.34
CA HIS A 121 0.24 -6.71 -2.07
C HIS A 121 0.45 -5.28 -1.56
N TRP A 122 -0.12 -4.28 -2.25
CA TRP A 122 0.03 -2.88 -1.84
C TRP A 122 -0.69 -2.57 -0.53
N SER A 123 -1.88 -3.13 -0.31
CA SER A 123 -2.63 -2.94 0.94
C SER A 123 -1.92 -3.60 2.13
N ALA A 124 -1.32 -4.78 1.94
CA ALA A 124 -0.50 -5.44 2.96
C ALA A 124 0.77 -4.64 3.29
N ILE A 125 1.47 -4.11 2.27
CA ILE A 125 2.61 -3.22 2.47
C ILE A 125 2.17 -1.98 3.26
N LEU A 126 1.07 -1.33 2.88
CA LEU A 126 0.55 -0.15 3.57
C LEU A 126 0.24 -0.43 5.04
N ALA A 127 -0.42 -1.55 5.34
CA ALA A 127 -0.73 -1.94 6.71
C ALA A 127 0.54 -2.19 7.52
N TRP A 128 1.49 -2.95 6.97
CA TRP A 128 2.76 -3.25 7.63
C TRP A 128 3.60 -2.00 7.89
N THR A 129 3.73 -1.13 6.89
CA THR A 129 4.56 0.07 7.01
C THR A 129 3.93 1.08 7.96
N SER A 130 2.61 1.25 7.92
CA SER A 130 1.89 2.12 8.85
C SER A 130 2.06 1.63 10.29
N ARG A 131 2.00 0.31 10.54
CA ARG A 131 2.27 -0.27 11.86
C ARG A 131 3.71 -0.02 12.31
N LYS A 132 4.69 -0.27 11.42
CA LYS A 132 6.11 -0.06 11.74
C LYS A 132 6.42 1.40 12.07
N TYR A 133 5.86 2.34 11.29
CA TYR A 133 6.04 3.77 11.55
C TYR A 133 5.30 4.23 12.80
N HIS A 134 4.12 3.68 13.10
CA HIS A 134 3.43 3.95 14.35
C HIS A 134 4.29 3.57 15.56
N ILE A 135 4.83 2.34 15.60
CA ILE A 135 5.68 1.86 16.69
C ILE A 135 6.93 2.74 16.82
N LEU A 136 7.62 3.00 15.70
CA LEU A 136 8.81 3.85 15.69
C LEU A 136 8.50 5.25 16.25
N LEU A 137 7.36 5.84 15.90
CA LEU A 137 6.98 7.17 16.37
C LEU A 137 6.57 7.17 17.85
N THR A 138 5.88 6.14 18.32
CA THR A 138 5.50 6.03 19.73
C THR A 138 6.71 5.85 20.64
N ASP A 139 7.68 5.03 20.23
CA ASP A 139 8.92 4.80 21.00
C ASP A 139 9.77 6.06 21.10
N VAL A 140 9.84 6.85 20.03
CA VAL A 140 10.56 8.13 20.03
C VAL A 140 9.87 9.16 20.93
N TYR A 141 8.54 9.19 20.89
CA TYR A 141 7.76 10.10 21.74
C TYR A 141 7.94 9.76 23.23
N THR A 142 7.88 8.48 23.61
CA THR A 142 8.11 8.06 25.00
C THR A 142 9.53 8.38 25.47
N LEU A 143 10.56 8.12 24.65
CA LEU A 143 11.95 8.45 24.96
C LEU A 143 12.16 9.96 25.12
N SER A 144 11.51 10.79 24.30
CA SER A 144 11.63 12.26 24.41
C SER A 144 11.05 12.81 25.71
N LYS A 145 10.04 12.15 26.30
CA LYS A 145 9.45 12.55 27.59
C LYS A 145 10.29 12.09 28.79
N GLY A 146 11.02 10.98 28.67
CA GLY A 146 11.88 10.46 29.73
C GLY A 146 13.13 11.30 30.02
N HIS A 147 13.42 12.30 29.18
CA HIS A 147 14.58 13.20 29.31
C HIS A 147 14.21 14.61 29.80
N SER A 148 12.97 14.82 30.29
CA SER A 148 12.56 16.06 30.96
C SER A 148 12.59 15.87 32.47
#